data_AF-A4S2R9-F1
#
_entry.id   AF-A4S2R9-F1
#
_cell.length_a   1.000
_cell.length_b   1.000
_cell.length_c   1.000
_cell.angle_alpha   90.00
_cell.angle_beta   90.00
_cell.angle_gamma   90.00
#
_symmetry.space_group_name_H-M   'P 1'
#
loop_
_entity.id
_entity.type
_entity.pdbx_description
1 polymer ?
#
loop_
_entity_poly.entity_id
_entity_poly.type
_entity_poly.pdbx_seq_one_letter_code
_entity_poly.pdbx_strand_id
1 'polypeptide(L)'
;MPTTPTTQTSRVAPRARAPRTASARANARTTRARAGKLVGESWVELSDASYAIENGRELYAAGDVASALKEFERALTLPGSGTKRDRAKPAELSNGERQAALYNIASARCALDDRSGALEALDGCFRAGYANPRAYGAARGMRDLDAMWADEDLTLATRTDEFRAMVKKYKVTPNAMALQFDFNNSIIGGVVGAVSDKMTPKK
;
A
#
# COMPACT_ATOMS: atom_id res chain seq x y z
N MET A 1 26.96 81.30 7.16
CA MET A 1 26.71 81.59 5.73
C MET A 1 27.73 80.79 4.93
N PRO A 2 27.43 80.08 3.83
CA PRO A 2 26.17 79.46 3.40
C PRO A 2 26.39 78.01 2.84
N THR A 3 25.29 77.40 2.38
CA THR A 3 25.14 76.33 1.35
C THR A 3 25.62 74.90 1.62
N THR A 4 24.62 74.07 1.94
CA THR A 4 24.48 72.65 1.60
C THR A 4 24.67 72.37 0.10
N PRO A 5 25.10 71.14 -0.24
CA PRO A 5 24.59 70.46 -1.44
C PRO A 5 23.89 69.13 -1.11
N THR A 6 22.73 69.03 -1.74
CA THR A 6 21.70 67.99 -1.78
C THR A 6 22.19 66.56 -1.99
N THR A 7 21.82 65.67 -1.07
CA THR A 7 21.84 64.21 -1.23
C THR A 7 20.79 63.78 -2.27
N GLN A 8 21.22 63.27 -3.42
CA GLN A 8 20.34 62.54 -4.35
C GLN A 8 20.10 61.11 -3.82
N THR A 9 18.92 60.87 -3.27
CA THR A 9 18.41 59.53 -2.97
C THR A 9 17.81 58.92 -4.23
N SER A 10 18.56 58.04 -4.92
CA SER A 10 17.99 57.17 -5.95
C SER A 10 17.11 56.11 -5.30
N ARG A 11 15.80 56.29 -5.44
CA ARG A 11 14.72 55.44 -4.95
C ARG A 11 14.63 54.18 -5.83
N VAL A 12 15.35 53.12 -5.50
CA VAL A 12 15.10 51.80 -6.09
C VAL A 12 13.93 51.17 -5.34
N ALA A 13 12.78 51.11 -6.01
CA ALA A 13 11.57 50.48 -5.50
C ALA A 13 11.81 48.99 -5.21
N PRO A 14 11.37 48.45 -4.06
CA PRO A 14 11.37 47.02 -3.85
C PRO A 14 10.35 46.36 -4.77
N ARG A 15 10.83 45.51 -5.68
CA ARG A 15 10.01 44.64 -6.53
C ARG A 15 9.17 43.75 -5.61
N ALA A 16 7.87 44.03 -5.54
CA ALA A 16 6.91 43.23 -4.81
C ALA A 16 6.97 41.78 -5.30
N ARG A 17 7.41 40.88 -4.42
CA ARG A 17 7.45 39.44 -4.66
C ARG A 17 6.00 38.96 -4.59
N ALA A 18 5.43 38.60 -5.74
CA ALA A 18 4.09 38.05 -5.83
C ALA A 18 3.95 36.87 -4.85
N PRO A 19 2.83 36.78 -4.09
CA PRO A 19 2.61 35.66 -3.20
C PRO A 19 2.55 34.39 -4.04
N ARG A 20 3.49 33.48 -3.77
CA ARG A 20 3.44 32.10 -4.24
C ARG A 20 2.14 31.55 -3.70
N THR A 21 1.16 31.37 -4.57
CA THR A 21 -0.04 30.61 -4.29
C THR A 21 0.42 29.26 -3.77
N ALA A 22 0.21 29.04 -2.48
CA ALA A 22 0.33 27.74 -1.89
C ALA A 22 -0.63 26.85 -2.68
N SER A 23 -0.06 26.00 -3.54
CA SER A 23 -0.78 24.90 -4.13
C SER A 23 -1.17 24.00 -2.97
N ALA A 24 -2.31 24.32 -2.36
CA ALA A 24 -3.12 23.38 -1.65
C ALA A 24 -3.41 22.29 -2.67
N ARG A 25 -2.57 21.25 -2.69
CA ARG A 25 -2.97 19.93 -3.13
C ARG A 25 -4.10 19.54 -2.20
N ALA A 26 -5.29 19.99 -2.56
CA ALA A 26 -6.53 19.49 -2.06
C ALA A 26 -6.42 17.98 -2.16
N ASN A 27 -6.48 17.32 -1.00
CA ASN A 27 -6.75 15.91 -0.89
C ASN A 27 -7.91 15.60 -1.84
N ALA A 28 -7.59 15.02 -2.99
CA ALA A 28 -8.56 14.34 -3.81
C ALA A 28 -8.96 13.07 -3.06
N ARG A 29 -9.68 13.24 -1.95
CA ARG A 29 -10.60 12.23 -1.44
C ARG A 29 -11.68 12.15 -2.51
N THR A 30 -11.43 11.33 -3.52
CA THR A 30 -12.44 10.94 -4.47
C THR A 30 -13.46 10.14 -3.69
N THR A 31 -14.53 10.79 -3.24
CA THR A 31 -15.77 10.14 -2.86
C THR A 31 -16.26 9.41 -4.11
N ARG A 32 -15.83 8.15 -4.29
CA ARG A 32 -16.36 7.27 -5.33
C ARG A 32 -17.86 7.21 -5.11
N ALA A 33 -18.63 7.70 -6.08
CA ALA A 33 -20.07 7.63 -6.04
C ALA A 33 -20.51 6.17 -5.86
N ARG A 34 -21.39 5.93 -4.87
CA ARG A 34 -22.04 4.64 -4.60
C ARG A 34 -22.82 4.22 -5.84
N ALA A 35 -22.18 3.46 -6.72
CA ALA A 35 -22.85 2.88 -7.87
C ALA A 35 -23.76 1.77 -7.35
N GLY A 36 -25.07 1.89 -7.52
CA GLY A 36 -26.04 0.83 -7.19
C GLY A 36 -26.68 0.28 -8.46
N LYS A 37 -27.14 -0.97 -8.41
CA LYS A 37 -28.01 -1.58 -9.42
C LYS A 37 -29.32 -1.96 -8.77
N LEU A 38 -30.42 -1.59 -9.41
CA LEU A 38 -31.75 -2.05 -9.02
C LEU A 38 -31.88 -3.55 -9.34
N VAL A 39 -32.12 -4.37 -8.33
CA VAL A 39 -32.45 -5.80 -8.50
C VAL A 39 -33.82 -6.01 -7.88
N GLY A 40 -34.84 -6.23 -8.72
CA GLY A 40 -36.23 -6.23 -8.30
C GLY A 40 -36.66 -4.84 -7.81
N GLU A 41 -37.24 -4.77 -6.61
CA GLU A 41 -37.64 -3.52 -5.94
C GLU A 41 -36.54 -2.94 -5.02
N SER A 42 -35.37 -3.60 -4.94
CA SER A 42 -34.29 -3.23 -4.02
C SER A 42 -33.12 -2.56 -4.73
N TRP A 43 -32.64 -1.45 -4.16
CA TRP A 43 -31.36 -0.84 -4.54
C TRP A 43 -30.21 -1.65 -3.92
N VAL A 44 -29.45 -2.35 -4.76
CA VAL A 44 -28.24 -3.05 -4.34
C VAL A 44 -27.05 -2.15 -4.65
N GLU A 45 -26.36 -1.64 -3.63
CA GLU A 45 -25.05 -1.00 -3.84
C GLU A 45 -24.08 -2.00 -4.46
N LEU A 46 -23.64 -1.74 -5.70
CA LEU A 46 -22.47 -2.37 -6.30
C LEU A 46 -21.25 -1.79 -5.59
N SER A 47 -21.01 -2.29 -4.38
CA SER A 47 -19.73 -2.11 -3.70
C SER A 47 -18.70 -2.99 -4.40
N ASP A 48 -17.57 -2.41 -4.79
CA ASP A 48 -16.41 -3.19 -5.16
C ASP A 48 -15.63 -3.57 -3.90
N ALA A 49 -14.72 -4.54 -4.05
CA ALA A 49 -13.88 -4.98 -2.95
C ALA A 49 -13.07 -3.82 -2.32
N SER A 50 -12.62 -2.88 -3.15
CA SER A 50 -11.90 -1.68 -2.69
C SER A 50 -12.74 -0.83 -1.73
N TYR A 51 -14.03 -0.63 -2.02
CA TYR A 51 -14.93 0.11 -1.14
C TYR A 51 -15.13 -0.60 0.20
N ALA A 52 -15.37 -1.91 0.18
CA ALA A 52 -15.54 -2.71 1.40
C ALA A 52 -14.27 -2.71 2.26
N ILE A 53 -13.08 -2.75 1.64
CA ILE A 53 -11.81 -2.62 2.36
C ILE A 53 -11.68 -1.26 3.04
N GLU A 54 -11.94 -0.15 2.33
CA GLU A 54 -11.84 1.18 2.95
C GLU A 54 -12.87 1.38 4.07
N ASN A 55 -14.11 0.94 3.87
CA ASN A 55 -15.15 0.99 4.90
C ASN A 55 -14.76 0.15 6.14
N GLY A 56 -14.21 -1.05 5.94
CA GLY A 56 -13.69 -1.87 7.04
C GLY A 56 -12.56 -1.19 7.80
N ARG A 57 -11.67 -0.46 7.11
CA ARG A 57 -10.58 0.30 7.77
C ARG A 57 -11.12 1.46 8.61
N GLU A 58 -12.16 2.15 8.14
CA GLU A 58 -12.81 3.22 8.91
C GLU A 58 -13.47 2.66 10.19
N LEU A 59 -14.17 1.51 10.08
CA LEU A 59 -14.76 0.83 11.24
C LEU A 59 -13.70 0.33 12.22
N TYR A 60 -12.60 -0.24 11.71
CA TYR A 60 -11.49 -0.72 12.53
C TYR A 60 -10.83 0.43 13.30
N ALA A 61 -10.58 1.56 12.63
CA ALA A 61 -10.04 2.76 13.26
C ALA A 61 -11.00 3.38 14.29
N ALA A 62 -12.31 3.18 14.13
CA ALA A 62 -13.33 3.58 15.10
C ALA A 62 -13.44 2.61 16.30
N GLY A 63 -12.71 1.49 16.29
CA GLY A 63 -12.74 0.46 17.32
C GLY A 63 -13.88 -0.55 17.17
N ASP A 64 -14.70 -0.45 16.12
CA ASP A 64 -15.72 -1.46 15.80
C ASP A 64 -15.11 -2.60 14.99
N VAL A 65 -14.27 -3.39 15.67
CA VAL A 65 -13.50 -4.48 15.07
C VAL A 65 -14.41 -5.57 14.50
N ALA A 66 -15.54 -5.85 15.14
CA ALA A 66 -16.47 -6.89 14.70
C ALA A 66 -17.16 -6.53 13.38
N SER A 67 -17.59 -5.27 13.22
CA SER A 67 -18.14 -4.80 11.94
C SER A 67 -17.06 -4.66 10.88
N ALA A 68 -15.86 -4.22 11.25
CA ALA A 68 -14.71 -4.16 10.34
C ALA A 68 -14.39 -5.54 9.73
N LEU A 69 -14.34 -6.58 10.57
CA LEU A 69 -14.10 -7.95 10.12
C LEU A 69 -15.13 -8.39 9.07
N LYS A 70 -16.41 -8.12 9.30
CA LYS A 70 -17.49 -8.45 8.34
C LYS A 70 -17.29 -7.74 7.00
N GLU A 71 -16.88 -6.48 7.01
CA GLU A 71 -16.63 -5.72 5.79
C GLU A 71 -15.39 -6.24 5.04
N PHE A 72 -14.33 -6.63 5.74
CA PHE A 72 -13.17 -7.25 5.09
C PHE A 72 -13.49 -8.64 4.50
N GLU A 73 -14.26 -9.48 5.20
CA GLU A 73 -14.73 -10.77 4.69
C GLU A 73 -15.65 -10.58 3.48
N ARG A 74 -16.54 -9.58 3.55
CA ARG A 74 -17.38 -9.18 2.41
C ARG A 74 -16.54 -8.78 1.21
N ALA A 75 -15.43 -8.06 1.39
CA ALA A 75 -14.55 -7.66 0.29
C ALA A 75 -14.01 -8.86 -0.53
N LEU A 76 -13.80 -10.02 0.11
CA LEU A 76 -13.37 -11.24 -0.58
C LEU A 76 -14.44 -11.85 -1.50
N THR A 77 -15.71 -11.48 -1.30
CA THR A 77 -16.85 -11.95 -2.09
C THR A 77 -17.28 -10.98 -3.20
N LEU A 78 -16.81 -9.73 -3.11
CA LEU A 78 -17.16 -8.67 -4.04
C LEU A 78 -16.27 -8.70 -5.29
N PRO A 79 -16.76 -8.19 -6.42
CA PRO A 79 -15.93 -7.97 -7.58
C PRO A 79 -14.80 -6.98 -7.26
N GLY A 80 -13.63 -7.19 -7.85
CA GLY A 80 -12.50 -6.26 -7.73
C GLY A 80 -12.77 -4.94 -8.44
N SER A 81 -11.95 -3.93 -8.17
CA SER A 81 -12.03 -2.61 -8.82
C SER A 81 -11.35 -2.56 -10.21
N GLY A 82 -10.86 -3.70 -10.69
CA GLY A 82 -10.03 -3.83 -11.91
C GLY A 82 -10.75 -3.49 -13.23
N THR A 83 -9.96 -3.43 -14.31
CA THR A 83 -10.48 -3.13 -15.64
C THR A 83 -11.36 -4.26 -16.18
N LYS A 84 -12.50 -3.87 -16.76
CA LYS A 84 -13.51 -4.77 -17.32
C LYS A 84 -12.89 -5.66 -18.40
N ARG A 85 -12.67 -6.95 -18.11
CA ARG A 85 -12.14 -7.94 -19.08
C ARG A 85 -13.17 -8.30 -20.15
N ASP A 86 -14.45 -8.32 -19.77
CA ASP A 86 -15.55 -8.73 -20.66
C ASP A 86 -16.85 -8.05 -20.22
N ARG A 87 -17.73 -7.63 -21.15
CA ARG A 87 -18.93 -6.83 -20.79
C ARG A 87 -19.90 -7.63 -19.90
N ALA A 88 -19.83 -8.96 -19.96
CA ALA A 88 -20.68 -9.91 -19.25
C ALA A 88 -20.07 -10.48 -17.96
N LYS A 89 -18.78 -10.24 -17.66
CA LYS A 89 -18.11 -10.80 -16.49
C LYS A 89 -17.80 -9.70 -15.45
N PRO A 90 -18.12 -9.92 -14.16
CA PRO A 90 -17.69 -8.99 -13.12
C PRO A 90 -16.16 -8.92 -13.07
N ALA A 91 -15.63 -7.77 -12.66
CA ALA A 91 -14.19 -7.61 -12.48
C ALA A 91 -13.72 -8.57 -11.36
N GLU A 92 -12.68 -9.34 -11.64
CA GLU A 92 -12.10 -10.27 -10.66
C GLU A 92 -11.39 -9.48 -9.55
N LEU A 93 -11.50 -9.96 -8.32
CA LEU A 93 -10.73 -9.46 -7.18
C LEU A 93 -9.24 -9.56 -7.51
N SER A 94 -8.54 -8.43 -7.55
CA SER A 94 -7.11 -8.43 -7.82
C SER A 94 -6.34 -9.10 -6.69
N ASN A 95 -5.15 -9.62 -6.99
CA ASN A 95 -4.28 -10.17 -5.95
C ASN A 95 -3.93 -9.13 -4.88
N GLY A 96 -3.77 -7.85 -5.25
CA GLY A 96 -3.52 -6.77 -4.29
C GLY A 96 -4.70 -6.54 -3.35
N GLU A 97 -5.92 -6.49 -3.86
CA GLU A 97 -7.14 -6.36 -3.03
C GLU A 97 -7.35 -7.59 -2.15
N ARG A 98 -7.09 -8.80 -2.68
CA ARG A 98 -7.15 -10.04 -1.90
C ARG A 98 -6.15 -10.05 -0.75
N GLN A 99 -4.90 -9.67 -1.01
CA GLN A 99 -3.85 -9.55 0.02
C GLN A 99 -4.25 -8.51 1.07
N ALA A 100 -4.73 -7.33 0.65
CA ALA A 100 -5.16 -6.28 1.56
C ALA A 100 -6.33 -6.72 2.45
N ALA A 101 -7.36 -7.35 1.87
CA ALA A 101 -8.49 -7.88 2.63
C ALA A 101 -8.04 -8.94 3.66
N LEU A 102 -7.22 -9.91 3.25
CA LEU A 102 -6.74 -10.98 4.15
C LEU A 102 -5.81 -10.46 5.25
N TYR A 103 -4.95 -9.48 4.95
CA TYR A 103 -4.11 -8.84 5.94
C TYR A 103 -4.98 -8.13 7.00
N ASN A 104 -5.96 -7.34 6.57
CA ASN A 104 -6.87 -6.64 7.48
C ASN A 104 -7.78 -7.61 8.28
N ILE A 105 -8.20 -8.74 7.69
CA ILE A 105 -8.89 -9.82 8.41
C ILE A 105 -7.98 -10.37 9.52
N ALA A 106 -6.70 -10.60 9.24
CA ALA A 106 -5.76 -11.09 10.24
C ALA A 106 -5.61 -10.10 11.41
N SER A 107 -5.47 -8.80 11.13
CA SER A 107 -5.43 -7.75 12.16
C SER A 107 -6.71 -7.71 12.99
N ALA A 108 -7.88 -7.72 12.32
CA ALA A 108 -9.16 -7.71 13.01
C ALA A 108 -9.38 -8.96 13.89
N ARG A 109 -8.97 -10.14 13.42
CA ARG A 109 -9.06 -11.38 14.21
C ARG A 109 -8.10 -11.38 15.39
N CYS A 110 -6.90 -10.81 15.25
CA CYS A 110 -6.00 -10.61 16.39
C CYS A 110 -6.60 -9.68 17.44
N ALA A 111 -7.22 -8.58 17.03
CA ALA A 111 -7.90 -7.66 17.94
C ALA A 111 -9.12 -8.28 18.64
N LEU A 112 -9.70 -9.36 18.09
CA LEU A 112 -10.76 -10.17 18.70
C LEU A 112 -10.24 -11.38 19.48
N ASP A 113 -8.92 -11.50 19.69
CA ASP A 113 -8.25 -12.64 20.33
C ASP A 113 -8.44 -14.00 19.61
N ASP A 114 -8.85 -13.98 18.34
CA ASP A 114 -8.94 -15.17 17.48
C ASP A 114 -7.63 -15.43 16.75
N ARG A 115 -6.68 -16.02 17.47
CA ARG A 115 -5.36 -16.39 16.93
C ARG A 115 -5.45 -17.38 15.77
N SER A 116 -6.31 -18.39 15.89
CA SER A 116 -6.48 -19.44 14.86
C SER A 116 -6.94 -18.86 13.53
N GLY A 117 -7.99 -18.04 13.58
CA GLY A 117 -8.52 -17.41 12.38
C GLY A 117 -7.56 -16.37 11.81
N ALA A 118 -6.78 -15.68 12.65
CA ALA A 118 -5.74 -14.76 12.16
C ALA A 118 -4.64 -15.50 11.37
N LEU A 119 -4.18 -16.66 11.86
CA LEU A 119 -3.20 -17.48 11.14
C LEU A 119 -3.76 -18.04 9.83
N GLU A 120 -5.02 -18.44 9.80
CA GLU A 120 -5.68 -18.87 8.57
C GLU A 120 -5.70 -17.74 7.52
N ALA A 121 -6.04 -16.52 7.95
CA ALA A 121 -6.04 -15.35 7.08
C ALA A 121 -4.64 -15.02 6.56
N LEU A 122 -3.61 -15.14 7.39
CA LEU A 122 -2.20 -14.96 7.00
C LEU A 122 -1.73 -16.04 6.01
N ASP A 123 -2.11 -17.31 6.19
CA ASP A 123 -1.82 -18.37 5.20
C ASP A 123 -2.47 -18.03 3.85
N GLY A 124 -3.70 -17.55 3.87
CA GLY A 124 -4.37 -17.02 2.68
C GLY A 124 -3.61 -15.86 2.03
N CYS A 125 -3.09 -14.92 2.84
CA CYS A 125 -2.34 -13.75 2.36
C CYS A 125 -1.05 -14.17 1.63
N PHE A 126 -0.28 -15.11 2.19
CA PHE A 126 0.90 -15.66 1.53
C PHE A 126 0.55 -16.44 0.26
N ARG A 127 -0.56 -17.22 0.25
CA ARG A 127 -1.04 -17.90 -0.98
C ARG A 127 -1.42 -16.91 -2.08
N ALA A 128 -1.98 -15.76 -1.72
CA ALA A 128 -2.29 -14.69 -2.65
C ALA A 128 -1.02 -13.98 -3.19
N GLY A 129 0.17 -14.35 -2.70
CA GLY A 129 1.46 -13.87 -3.18
C GLY A 129 2.06 -12.74 -2.34
N TYR A 130 1.54 -12.48 -1.14
CA TYR A 130 2.16 -11.53 -0.21
C TYR A 130 3.55 -11.99 0.21
N ALA A 131 4.46 -11.05 0.35
CA ALA A 131 5.89 -11.25 0.65
C ALA A 131 6.60 -12.24 -0.29
N ASN A 132 6.11 -12.51 -1.51
CA ASN A 132 6.67 -13.53 -2.39
C ASN A 132 7.92 -13.03 -3.12
N PRO A 133 9.13 -13.52 -2.80
CA PRO A 133 10.39 -13.08 -3.42
C PRO A 133 10.43 -13.31 -4.93
N ARG A 134 9.73 -14.37 -5.40
CA ARG A 134 9.71 -14.75 -6.81
C ARG A 134 8.80 -13.86 -7.65
N ALA A 135 7.79 -13.25 -7.03
CA ALA A 135 6.81 -12.45 -7.75
C ALA A 135 7.30 -11.03 -8.03
N TYR A 136 8.01 -10.41 -7.09
CA TYR A 136 8.38 -9.01 -7.20
C TYR A 136 9.73 -8.64 -6.55
N GLY A 137 10.60 -9.63 -6.29
CA GLY A 137 11.98 -9.45 -5.85
C GLY A 137 12.20 -9.76 -4.36
N ALA A 138 13.39 -10.30 -4.06
CA ALA A 138 13.76 -10.74 -2.72
C ALA A 138 13.75 -9.60 -1.69
N ALA A 139 14.33 -8.45 -2.06
CA ALA A 139 14.39 -7.29 -1.17
C ALA A 139 12.99 -6.78 -0.75
N ARG A 140 12.03 -6.80 -1.68
CA ARG A 140 10.66 -6.31 -1.40
C ARG A 140 9.87 -7.34 -0.59
N GLY A 141 9.97 -8.62 -0.91
CA GLY A 141 9.35 -9.68 -0.09
C GLY A 141 9.84 -9.66 1.35
N MET A 142 11.13 -9.40 1.59
CA MET A 142 11.66 -9.23 2.94
C MET A 142 11.11 -8.00 3.66
N ARG A 143 11.04 -6.85 2.99
CA ARG A 143 10.45 -5.63 3.60
C ARG A 143 8.99 -5.84 3.99
N ASP A 144 8.22 -6.55 3.17
CA ASP A 144 6.83 -6.86 3.48
C ASP A 144 6.71 -7.80 4.70
N LEU A 145 7.60 -8.80 4.81
CA LEU A 145 7.66 -9.67 5.99
C LEU A 145 8.09 -8.91 7.25
N ASP A 146 9.11 -8.04 7.14
CA ASP A 146 9.60 -7.22 8.25
C ASP A 146 8.50 -6.27 8.74
N ALA A 147 7.74 -5.67 7.83
CA ALA A 147 6.58 -4.85 8.16
C ALA A 147 5.53 -5.66 8.94
N MET A 148 5.25 -6.90 8.50
CA MET A 148 4.30 -7.78 9.18
C MET A 148 4.75 -8.18 10.60
N TRP A 149 6.07 -8.34 10.83
CA TRP A 149 6.60 -8.59 12.18
C TRP A 149 6.59 -7.34 13.08
N ALA A 150 6.70 -6.15 12.50
CA ALA A 150 6.66 -4.90 13.22
C ALA A 150 5.23 -4.43 13.53
N ASP A 151 4.23 -4.98 12.85
CA ASP A 151 2.82 -4.63 13.04
C ASP A 151 2.30 -5.15 14.38
N GLU A 152 1.92 -4.21 15.25
CA GLU A 152 1.41 -4.50 16.59
C GLU A 152 0.06 -5.24 16.53
N ASP A 153 -0.76 -4.94 15.53
CA ASP A 153 -2.08 -5.54 15.34
C ASP A 153 -2.00 -7.03 14.98
N LEU A 154 -0.83 -7.52 14.57
CA LEU A 154 -0.61 -8.91 14.19
C LEU A 154 0.20 -9.70 15.21
N THR A 155 0.59 -9.10 16.33
CA THR A 155 1.48 -9.73 17.32
C THR A 155 0.96 -11.06 17.85
N LEU A 156 -0.36 -11.17 18.07
CA LEU A 156 -1.00 -12.41 18.55
C LEU A 156 -0.72 -13.61 17.64
N ALA A 157 -0.71 -13.40 16.31
CA ALA A 157 -0.46 -14.45 15.33
C ALA A 157 1.03 -14.58 14.98
N THR A 158 1.74 -13.47 14.77
CA THR A 158 3.10 -13.46 14.19
C THR A 158 4.20 -13.91 15.16
N ARG A 159 3.93 -13.89 16.47
CA ARG A 159 4.89 -14.32 17.52
C ARG A 159 4.81 -15.83 17.84
N THR A 160 4.12 -16.59 17.01
CA THR A 160 3.95 -18.04 17.16
C THR A 160 4.94 -18.86 16.32
N ASP A 161 5.17 -20.11 16.72
CA ASP A 161 5.95 -21.05 15.90
C ASP A 161 5.21 -21.48 14.63
N GLU A 162 3.87 -21.45 14.66
CA GLU A 162 3.00 -21.73 13.50
C GLU A 162 3.23 -20.71 12.39
N PHE A 163 3.30 -19.42 12.73
CA PHE A 163 3.64 -18.37 11.78
C PHE A 163 5.06 -18.55 11.22
N ARG A 164 6.05 -18.87 12.07
CA ARG A 164 7.43 -19.15 11.60
C ARG A 164 7.49 -20.34 10.64
N ALA A 165 6.70 -21.39 10.90
CA ALA A 165 6.59 -22.53 9.99
C ALA A 165 5.97 -22.12 8.64
N MET A 166 4.99 -21.21 8.66
CA MET A 166 4.35 -20.64 7.48
C MET A 166 5.34 -19.83 6.62
N VAL A 167 6.12 -18.94 7.23
CA VAL A 167 7.18 -18.16 6.55
C VAL A 167 8.19 -19.07 5.84
N LYS A 168 8.58 -20.18 6.49
CA LYS A 168 9.45 -21.21 5.90
C LYS A 168 8.77 -21.94 4.74
N LYS A 169 7.52 -22.36 4.92
CA LYS A 169 6.70 -23.06 3.90
C LYS A 169 6.63 -22.27 2.60
N TYR A 170 6.39 -20.96 2.68
CA TYR A 170 6.28 -20.09 1.50
C TYR A 170 7.61 -19.54 0.99
N LYS A 171 8.74 -19.89 1.63
CA LYS A 171 10.09 -19.45 1.25
C LYS A 171 10.21 -17.92 1.10
N VAL A 172 9.56 -17.19 2.01
CA VAL A 172 9.54 -15.73 2.02
C VAL A 172 10.93 -15.16 2.29
N THR A 173 11.70 -15.80 3.16
CA THR A 173 13.11 -15.48 3.35
C THR A 173 13.93 -16.20 2.27
N PRO A 174 14.58 -15.47 1.35
CA PRO A 174 15.46 -16.08 0.35
C PRO A 174 16.69 -16.67 1.03
N ASN A 175 17.19 -17.80 0.54
CA ASN A 175 18.50 -18.30 0.95
C ASN A 175 19.58 -17.27 0.57
N ALA A 176 20.69 -17.22 1.33
CA ALA A 176 21.79 -16.26 1.11
C ALA A 176 22.28 -16.19 -0.35
N MET A 177 22.29 -17.31 -1.08
CA MET A 177 22.60 -17.32 -2.52
C MET A 177 21.58 -16.57 -3.40
N ALA A 178 20.29 -16.64 -3.09
CA ALA A 178 19.25 -15.93 -3.82
C ALA A 178 19.37 -14.40 -3.65
N LEU A 179 19.94 -13.94 -2.52
CA LEU A 179 20.27 -12.53 -2.30
C LEU A 179 21.46 -12.08 -3.18
N GLN A 180 22.41 -12.97 -3.45
CA GLN A 180 23.63 -12.67 -4.21
C GLN A 180 23.39 -12.51 -5.72
N PHE A 181 22.36 -13.20 -6.26
CA PHE A 181 21.95 -13.15 -7.66
C PHE A 181 20.79 -12.18 -7.95
N ASP A 182 20.30 -11.44 -6.95
CA ASP A 182 19.36 -10.35 -7.19
C ASP A 182 20.13 -9.16 -7.82
N PHE A 183 20.17 -9.11 -9.15
CA PHE A 183 20.93 -8.12 -9.93
C PHE A 183 20.52 -6.66 -9.63
N ASN A 184 19.36 -6.44 -9.02
CA ASN A 184 18.92 -5.11 -8.58
C ASN A 184 19.60 -4.63 -7.29
N ASN A 185 20.25 -5.52 -6.53
CA ASN A 185 20.90 -5.19 -5.26
C ASN A 185 22.25 -5.90 -5.01
N SER A 186 22.73 -6.70 -5.96
CA SER A 186 24.05 -7.31 -5.90
C SER A 186 25.13 -6.23 -6.03
N ILE A 187 26.18 -6.31 -5.20
CA ILE A 187 27.39 -5.50 -5.29
C ILE A 187 27.98 -5.50 -6.71
N ILE A 188 27.73 -6.57 -7.48
CA ILE A 188 28.16 -6.73 -8.87
C ILE A 188 27.33 -5.84 -9.83
N GLY A 189 26.03 -5.64 -9.58
CA GLY A 189 25.17 -4.75 -10.38
C GLY A 189 25.55 -3.27 -10.23
N GLY A 190 26.00 -2.87 -9.03
CA GLY A 190 26.54 -1.54 -8.78
C GLY A 190 27.82 -1.24 -9.55
N VAL A 191 28.66 -2.25 -9.81
CA VAL A 191 29.91 -2.09 -10.58
C VAL A 191 29.62 -1.99 -12.09
N VAL A 192 28.66 -2.74 -12.63
CA VAL A 192 28.28 -2.64 -14.06
C VAL A 192 27.58 -1.31 -14.35
N GLY A 193 26.72 -0.82 -13.46
CA GLY A 193 26.11 0.51 -13.58
C GLY A 193 27.14 1.65 -13.52
N ALA A 194 28.11 1.57 -12.60
CA ALA A 194 29.17 2.56 -12.47
C ALA A 194 30.18 2.57 -13.63
N VAL A 195 30.33 1.46 -14.37
CA VAL A 195 31.16 1.40 -15.58
C VAL A 195 30.39 1.92 -16.81
N SER A 196 29.07 1.72 -16.88
CA SER A 196 28.26 2.25 -17.99
C SER A 196 28.10 3.78 -17.93
N ASP A 197 28.00 4.38 -16.74
CA ASP A 197 27.94 5.84 -16.57
C ASP A 197 29.28 6.53 -16.87
N LYS A 198 30.40 5.80 -16.78
CA LYS A 198 31.73 6.32 -17.13
C LYS A 198 32.07 6.23 -18.61
N MET A 199 31.25 5.58 -19.43
CA MET A 199 31.49 5.38 -20.87
C MET A 199 30.60 6.22 -21.80
N THR A 200 29.77 7.13 -21.27
CA THR A 200 29.06 8.08 -22.13
C THR A 200 29.87 9.38 -22.27
N PRO A 201 30.52 9.65 -23.42
CA PRO A 201 31.11 10.95 -23.65
C PRO A 201 29.97 11.96 -23.77
N LYS A 202 29.99 12.99 -22.92
CA LYS A 202 29.14 14.18 -23.07
C LYS A 202 29.43 14.77 -24.45
N LYS A 203 28.43 14.76 -25.32
CA LYS A 203 28.40 15.60 -26.52
C LYS A 203 28.06 17.04 -26.13
#